data_AF-A0A5Q4YVE3-F1
#
_entry.id   AF-A0A5Q4YVE3-F1
#
_cell.length_a   1.000
_cell.length_b   1.000
_cell.length_c   1.000
_cell.angle_alpha   90.00
_cell.angle_beta   90.00
_cell.angle_gamma   90.00
#
_symmetry.space_group_name_H-M   'P 1'
#
loop_
_entity.id
_entity.type
_entity.pdbx_description
1 polymer ?
#
loop_
_entity_poly.entity_id
_entity_poly.type
_entity_poly.pdbx_seq_one_letter_code
_entity_poly.pdbx_strand_id
1 'polypeptide(L)'
;MNQINSVIPDTDFGRYLASVTERDIDLLLLEEFHVNNDFVAWFCGKIDLHNVTAAGAWHSLSDTDGESDLVLRGAAPVKTGHEERLNFEVVLRLCLSPALTWNPLKF
;
A
#
# COMPACT_ATOMS: atom_id res chain seq x y z
N MET A 1 7.80 20.85 -42.84
CA MET A 1 8.47 19.67 -42.26
C MET A 1 8.34 19.77 -40.74
N ASN A 2 7.37 19.07 -40.16
CA ASN A 2 7.20 19.03 -38.70
C ASN A 2 8.16 18.00 -38.13
N GLN A 3 9.17 18.45 -37.40
CA GLN A 3 9.99 17.57 -36.58
C GLN A 3 9.13 17.11 -35.40
N ILE A 4 8.84 15.81 -35.39
CA ILE A 4 8.21 15.14 -34.26
C ILE A 4 9.32 15.01 -33.22
N ASN A 5 9.25 15.80 -32.15
CA ASN A 5 10.13 15.63 -30.99
C ASN A 5 9.84 14.26 -30.39
N SER A 6 10.64 13.26 -30.75
CA SER A 6 10.59 11.95 -30.09
C SER A 6 11.07 12.17 -28.66
N VAL A 7 10.14 12.20 -27.71
CA VAL A 7 10.47 12.13 -26.28
C VAL A 7 11.16 10.78 -26.09
N ILE A 8 12.48 10.80 -26.03
CA ILE A 8 13.24 9.62 -25.62
C ILE A 8 12.92 9.46 -24.13
N PRO A 9 12.26 8.37 -23.71
CA PRO A 9 12.01 8.14 -22.29
C PRO A 9 13.36 8.13 -21.58
N ASP A 10 13.47 8.89 -20.50
CA ASP A 10 14.69 9.02 -19.72
C ASP A 10 15.09 7.64 -19.19
N THR A 11 16.01 6.99 -19.90
CA THR A 11 16.49 5.64 -19.59
C THR A 11 17.14 5.56 -18.21
N ASP A 12 17.56 6.69 -17.65
CA ASP A 12 18.18 6.74 -16.33
C ASP A 12 17.12 6.68 -15.22
N PHE A 13 15.93 7.23 -15.43
CA PHE A 13 14.81 7.08 -14.48
C PHE A 13 14.36 5.62 -14.35
N GLY A 14 14.27 4.90 -15.47
CA GLY A 14 13.94 3.46 -15.45
C GLY A 14 14.97 2.62 -14.70
N ARG A 15 16.26 2.96 -14.82
CA ARG A 15 17.35 2.31 -14.07
C ARG A 15 17.30 2.64 -12.58
N TYR A 16 16.99 3.89 -12.23
CA TYR A 16 16.81 4.31 -10.84
C TYR A 16 15.68 3.53 -10.16
N LEU A 17 14.51 3.43 -10.81
CA LEU A 17 13.39 2.65 -10.28
C LEU A 17 13.71 1.15 -10.14
N ALA A 18 14.53 0.59 -11.05
CA ALA A 18 14.98 -0.79 -10.95
C ALA A 18 15.91 -1.06 -9.73
N SER A 19 16.48 -0.01 -9.13
CA SER A 19 17.28 -0.13 -7.90
C SER A 19 16.46 -0.08 -6.62
N VAL A 20 15.17 0.29 -6.71
CA VAL A 20 14.24 0.29 -5.58
C VAL A 20 13.82 -1.15 -5.28
N THR A 21 14.01 -1.58 -4.05
CA THR A 21 13.59 -2.89 -3.57
C THR A 21 12.22 -2.84 -2.93
N GLU A 22 11.59 -4.01 -2.76
CA GLU A 22 10.29 -4.15 -2.09
C GLU A 22 10.32 -3.56 -0.68
N ARG A 23 11.39 -3.87 0.06
CA ARG A 23 11.66 -3.32 1.39
C ARG A 23 11.67 -1.80 1.43
N ASP A 24 12.21 -1.14 0.41
CA ASP A 24 12.24 0.33 0.38
C ASP A 24 10.81 0.90 0.29
N ILE A 25 9.94 0.23 -0.47
CA ILE A 25 8.52 0.58 -0.58
C ILE A 25 7.78 0.26 0.72
N ASP A 26 8.05 -0.90 1.33
CA ASP A 26 7.42 -1.30 2.59
C ASP A 26 7.69 -0.29 3.70
N LEU A 27 8.94 0.15 3.84
CA LEU A 27 9.34 1.15 4.83
C LEU A 27 8.74 2.52 4.55
N LEU A 28 8.63 2.93 3.28
CA LEU A 28 7.96 4.18 2.89
C LEU A 28 6.48 4.15 3.27
N LEU A 29 5.79 3.04 2.99
CA LEU A 29 4.38 2.86 3.34
C LEU A 29 4.19 2.80 4.86
N LEU A 30 5.09 2.10 5.57
CA LEU A 30 5.10 2.06 7.02
C LEU A 30 5.20 3.47 7.60
N GLU A 31 6.09 4.31 7.09
CA GLU A 31 6.21 5.71 7.50
C GLU A 31 4.90 6.47 7.25
N GLU A 32 4.38 6.47 6.02
CA GLU A 32 3.14 7.19 5.68
C GLU A 32 1.94 6.78 6.54
N PHE A 33 1.82 5.48 6.86
CA PHE A 33 0.76 5.00 7.76
C PHE A 33 0.86 5.54 9.19
N HIS A 34 2.03 5.98 9.65
CA HIS A 34 2.21 6.55 10.98
C HIS A 34 2.12 8.08 11.02
N VAL A 35 2.54 8.77 9.96
CA VAL A 35 2.59 10.25 9.96
C VAL A 35 1.40 10.91 9.26
N ASN A 36 0.68 10.20 8.39
CA ASN A 36 -0.28 10.83 7.49
C ASN A 36 -1.67 10.16 7.55
N ASN A 37 -2.56 10.73 8.36
CA ASN A 37 -3.94 10.25 8.47
C ASN A 37 -4.75 10.36 7.17
N ASP A 38 -4.45 11.34 6.32
CA ASP A 38 -5.12 11.49 5.02
C ASP A 38 -4.72 10.36 4.06
N PHE A 39 -3.44 9.93 4.12
CA PHE A 39 -2.97 8.76 3.39
C PHE A 39 -3.67 7.49 3.87
N VAL A 40 -3.78 7.28 5.19
CA VAL A 40 -4.54 6.15 5.77
C VAL A 40 -5.99 6.15 5.27
N ALA A 41 -6.67 7.30 5.33
CA ALA A 41 -8.06 7.42 4.88
C ALA A 41 -8.21 7.13 3.38
N TRP A 42 -7.30 7.65 2.55
CA TRP A 42 -7.27 7.37 1.11
C TRP A 42 -7.03 5.88 0.84
N PHE A 43 -6.05 5.27 1.52
CA PHE A 43 -5.69 3.87 1.33
C PHE A 43 -6.83 2.94 1.74
N CYS A 44 -7.40 3.13 2.93
CA CYS A 44 -8.57 2.39 3.39
C CYS A 44 -9.78 2.59 2.46
N GLY A 45 -9.96 3.79 1.91
CA GLY A 45 -11.00 4.07 0.92
C GLY A 45 -10.84 3.25 -0.38
N LYS A 46 -9.63 2.84 -0.76
CA LYS A 46 -9.41 1.94 -1.92
C LYS A 46 -9.94 0.53 -1.70
N ILE A 47 -10.10 0.11 -0.45
CA ILE A 47 -10.63 -1.20 -0.06
C ILE A 47 -12.02 -1.10 0.61
N ASP A 48 -12.75 -0.01 0.33
CA ASP A 48 -14.11 0.28 0.86
C ASP A 48 -14.20 0.35 2.41
N LEU A 49 -13.10 0.71 3.08
CA LEU A 49 -13.07 1.03 4.50
C LEU A 49 -13.06 2.55 4.69
N HIS A 50 -14.13 3.08 5.30
CA HIS A 50 -14.33 4.52 5.51
C HIS A 50 -14.40 4.86 7.00
N ASN A 51 -14.12 6.13 7.35
CA ASN A 51 -14.13 6.63 8.74
C ASN A 51 -13.24 5.80 9.69
N VAL A 52 -12.12 5.33 9.17
CA VAL A 52 -11.16 4.51 9.91
C VAL A 52 -10.38 5.33 10.93
N THR A 53 -9.97 4.66 12.00
CA THR A 53 -8.93 5.15 12.91
C THR A 53 -7.84 4.11 12.93
N ALA A 54 -6.68 4.44 12.37
CA ALA A 54 -5.52 3.54 12.42
C ALA A 54 -5.00 3.44 13.86
N ALA A 55 -4.76 2.21 14.29
CA ALA A 55 -4.04 1.91 15.52
C ALA A 55 -2.52 1.92 15.31
N GLY A 56 -2.09 1.67 14.06
CA GLY A 56 -0.68 1.68 13.65
C GLY A 56 -0.44 0.73 12.49
N ALA A 57 0.82 0.70 12.04
CA ALA A 57 1.29 -0.27 11.06
C ALA A 57 2.54 -1.01 11.57
N TRP A 58 2.77 -2.23 11.10
CA TRP A 58 3.90 -3.08 11.48
C TRP A 58 4.48 -3.76 10.26
N HIS A 59 5.79 -3.99 10.29
CA HIS A 59 6.53 -4.63 9.22
C HIS A 59 7.09 -5.98 9.69
N SER A 60 7.11 -6.99 8.83
CA SER A 60 7.65 -8.34 9.12
C SER A 60 7.04 -8.99 10.37
N LEU A 61 5.71 -9.05 10.45
CA LEU A 61 5.07 -9.84 11.51
C LEU A 61 5.01 -11.30 11.08
N SER A 62 5.69 -12.17 11.80
CA SER A 62 5.57 -13.63 11.65
C SER A 62 4.31 -14.12 12.37
N ASP A 63 3.40 -14.76 11.64
CA ASP A 63 2.25 -15.48 12.22
C ASP A 63 2.26 -16.96 11.77
N THR A 64 1.29 -17.76 12.22
CA THR A 64 1.15 -19.19 11.90
C THR A 64 1.10 -19.47 10.39
N ASP A 65 0.70 -18.50 9.56
CA ASP A 65 0.59 -18.60 8.09
C ASP A 65 1.81 -18.02 7.34
N GLY A 66 2.88 -17.65 8.05
CA GLY A 66 4.14 -17.15 7.50
C GLY A 66 4.44 -15.68 7.87
N GLU A 67 5.48 -15.12 7.25
CA GLU A 67 5.83 -13.70 7.38
C GLU A 67 4.84 -12.84 6.58
N SER A 68 4.37 -11.75 7.19
CA SER A 68 3.66 -10.66 6.52
C SER A 68 4.64 -9.50 6.26
N ASP A 69 4.63 -8.94 5.06
CA ASP A 69 5.56 -7.87 4.70
C ASP A 69 5.17 -6.58 5.44
N LEU A 70 3.89 -6.20 5.38
CA LEU A 70 3.35 -5.05 6.10
C LEU A 70 1.91 -5.30 6.59
N VAL A 71 1.58 -4.83 7.79
CA VAL A 71 0.25 -4.99 8.41
C VAL A 71 -0.25 -3.65 8.91
N LEU A 72 -1.44 -3.24 8.47
CA LEU A 72 -2.16 -2.07 8.99
C LEU A 72 -3.31 -2.54 9.88
N ARG A 73 -3.38 -2.04 11.12
CA ARG A 73 -4.49 -2.33 12.03
C ARG A 73 -5.23 -1.06 12.41
N GLY A 74 -6.53 -1.17 12.63
CA GLY A 74 -7.34 -0.04 13.06
C GLY A 74 -8.76 -0.45 13.41
N ALA A 75 -9.60 0.55 13.61
CA ALA A 75 -11.03 0.38 13.86
C ALA A 75 -11.84 1.14 12.82
N ALA A 76 -12.92 0.52 12.31
CA ALA A 76 -13.86 1.12 11.38
C ALA A 76 -15.29 1.03 11.95
N PRO A 77 -16.18 1.99 11.66
CA PRO A 77 -17.57 1.89 12.09
C PRO A 77 -18.26 0.71 11.42
N VAL A 78 -19.16 0.06 12.15
CA VAL A 78 -20.04 -0.95 11.57
C VAL A 78 -21.03 -0.25 10.63
N LYS A 79 -21.26 -0.82 9.44
CA LYS A 79 -22.27 -0.30 8.47
C LYS A 79 -23.70 -0.29 9.03
N THR A 80 -23.92 -0.83 10.24
CA THR A 80 -25.23 -1.11 10.85
C THR A 80 -25.62 -0.07 11.89
N GLY A 81 -25.61 1.24 11.58
CA GLY A 81 -26.32 2.31 12.30
C GLY A 81 -26.12 2.53 13.82
N HIS A 82 -25.41 1.64 14.51
CA HIS A 82 -25.06 1.70 15.92
C HIS A 82 -23.61 2.15 16.02
N GLU A 83 -23.26 2.86 17.08
CA GLU A 83 -21.94 3.45 17.37
C GLU A 83 -20.83 2.41 17.64
N GLU A 84 -21.02 1.18 17.18
CA GLU A 84 -20.05 0.10 17.28
C GLU A 84 -18.93 0.28 16.25
N ARG A 85 -17.71 -0.08 16.66
CA ARG A 85 -16.52 -0.11 15.82
C ARG A 85 -15.95 -1.52 15.80
N LEU A 86 -15.64 -2.02 14.60
CA LEU A 86 -14.96 -3.29 14.39
C LEU A 86 -13.47 -3.04 14.15
N ASN A 87 -12.64 -3.84 14.82
CA ASN A 87 -11.22 -3.88 14.52
C ASN A 87 -11.00 -4.57 13.18
N PHE A 88 -10.08 -4.04 12.40
CA PHE A 88 -9.65 -4.64 11.14
C PHE A 88 -8.14 -4.83 11.12
N GLU A 89 -7.71 -5.78 10.32
CA GLU A 89 -6.32 -6.01 9.95
C GLU A 89 -6.24 -6.12 8.43
N VAL A 90 -5.34 -5.36 7.83
CA VAL A 90 -5.01 -5.45 6.40
C VAL A 90 -3.58 -5.93 6.29
N VAL A 91 -3.40 -7.13 5.74
CA VAL A 91 -2.09 -7.71 5.46
C VAL A 91 -1.71 -7.39 4.01
N LEU A 92 -0.63 -6.63 3.85
CA LEU A 92 -0.05 -6.27 2.58
C LEU A 92 1.11 -7.21 2.30
N ARG A 93 1.00 -7.95 1.20
CA ARG A 93 2.13 -8.66 0.59
C ARG A 93 2.47 -7.97 -0.71
N LEU A 94 3.49 -7.12 -0.68
CA LEU A 94 4.02 -6.55 -1.89
C LEU A 94 4.86 -7.63 -2.56
N CYS A 95 4.63 -7.88 -3.85
CA CYS A 95 5.47 -8.78 -4.63
C CYS A 95 5.99 -7.96 -5.81
N LEU A 96 7.19 -7.41 -5.69
CA LEU A 96 7.89 -6.81 -6.84
C LEU A 96 8.47 -7.92 -7.71
N SER A 97 7.60 -8.68 -8.39
CA SER A 97 8.05 -9.60 -9.43
C SER A 97 8.56 -8.81 -10.64
N PRO A 98 9.79 -9.03 -11.13
CA PRO A 98 10.31 -8.36 -12.34
C PRO A 98 9.52 -8.65 -13.61
N ALA A 99 8.58 -9.61 -13.57
CA ALA A 99 7.87 -10.16 -14.71
C ALA A 99 6.34 -9.99 -14.66
N LEU A 100 5.78 -9.29 -13.68
CA LEU A 100 4.32 -9.19 -13.53
C LEU A 100 3.86 -7.74 -13.65
N THR A 101 3.20 -7.45 -14.78
CA THR A 101 2.31 -6.31 -14.93
C THR A 101 1.32 -6.27 -13.76
N TRP A 102 1.20 -5.11 -13.12
CA TRP A 102 0.14 -4.80 -12.15
C TRP A 102 -1.20 -5.37 -12.61
N ASN A 103 -1.73 -6.37 -11.90
CA ASN A 103 -3.08 -6.90 -12.11
C ASN A 103 -3.92 -6.63 -10.85
N PRO A 104 -4.82 -5.64 -10.86
CA PRO A 104 -5.58 -5.23 -9.68
C PRO A 104 -6.71 -6.22 -9.26
N LEU A 105 -6.67 -7.48 -9.72
CA LEU A 105 -7.77 -8.45 -9.58
C LEU A 105 -7.41 -9.73 -8.82
N LYS A 106 -6.40 -9.71 -7.96
CA LYS A 106 -6.21 -10.77 -6.95
C LYS A 106 -6.31 -10.15 -5.56
N PHE A 107 -7.55 -10.01 -5.10
CA PHE A 107 -7.92 -10.02 -3.69
C PHE A 107 -8.54 -11.39 -3.40
#